data_AF-A0A2P9F7B9-F1
#
_entry.id   AF-A0A2P9F7B9-F1
#
_cell.length_a   1.000
_cell.length_b   1.000
_cell.length_c   1.000
_cell.angle_alpha   90.00
_cell.angle_beta   90.00
_cell.angle_gamma   90.00
#
_symmetry.space_group_name_H-M   'P 1'
#
loop_
_entity.id
_entity.type
_entity.pdbx_description
1 polymer ?
#
loop_
_entity_poly.entity_id
_entity_poly.type
_entity_poly.pdbx_seq_one_letter_code
_entity_poly.pdbx_strand_id
1 'polypeptide(L)'
;MGNTRAWPVLHTVDLDEALGLAEKLLSVASWYRSGGAYLDAWARDEDVLRRLSGASPEARVEWYGEGRTSWPANVSLAVESFEQAREAMESWAAITRCYVLWHDMKWPAVPELGLDEEYKYAELQVACNSRDIYCEEWAAEHTVFVHTRPGQDDRAAWLAAQVNARVVGPSEFGW
;
A
#
# COMPACT_ATOMS: atom_id res chain seq x y z
N MET A 1 3.00 21.02 0.45
CA MET A 1 2.49 19.78 1.08
C MET A 1 3.65 18.80 1.11
N GLY A 2 3.85 18.09 2.21
CA GLY A 2 4.97 17.16 2.33
C GLY A 2 4.47 15.73 2.17
N ASN A 3 5.38 14.85 1.76
CA ASN A 3 5.07 13.44 1.57
C ASN A 3 5.11 12.69 2.91
N THR A 4 4.52 11.50 2.95
CA THR A 4 4.63 10.59 4.10
C THR A 4 6.05 10.02 4.25
N ARG A 5 6.33 9.40 5.41
CA ARG A 5 7.42 8.44 5.58
C ARG A 5 6.81 7.05 5.73
N ALA A 6 7.17 6.15 4.83
CA ALA A 6 6.71 4.77 4.83
C ALA A 6 7.69 3.88 5.59
N TRP A 7 7.21 3.16 6.59
CA TRP A 7 8.02 2.30 7.45
C TRP A 7 7.66 0.83 7.20
N PRO A 8 8.59 0.00 6.72
CA PRO A 8 8.32 -1.41 6.54
C PRO A 8 8.14 -2.07 7.90
N VAL A 9 7.03 -2.78 8.09
CA VAL A 9 6.69 -3.50 9.33
C VAL A 9 6.61 -5.02 9.15
N LEU A 10 6.69 -5.49 7.91
CA LEU A 10 6.77 -6.91 7.56
C LEU A 10 7.40 -7.08 6.18
N HIS A 11 8.27 -8.09 6.04
CA HIS A 11 8.62 -8.71 4.77
C HIS A 11 8.25 -10.19 4.87
N THR A 12 7.51 -10.70 3.89
CA THR A 12 7.10 -12.10 3.85
C THR A 12 6.93 -12.57 2.43
N VAL A 13 7.11 -13.86 2.17
CA VAL A 13 6.76 -14.48 0.87
C VAL A 13 5.31 -14.96 0.83
N ASP A 14 4.58 -14.80 1.95
CA ASP A 14 3.19 -15.21 2.11
C ASP A 14 2.26 -13.99 2.01
N LEU A 15 1.51 -13.89 0.92
CA LEU A 15 0.57 -12.79 0.71
C LEU A 15 -0.55 -12.78 1.77
N ASP A 16 -0.99 -13.94 2.24
CA ASP A 16 -2.02 -14.02 3.28
C ASP A 16 -1.51 -13.47 4.61
N GLU A 17 -0.24 -13.69 4.94
CA GLU A 17 0.40 -13.09 6.10
C GLU A 17 0.47 -11.56 5.97
N ALA A 18 0.86 -11.06 4.80
CA ALA A 18 0.92 -9.62 4.54
C ALA A 18 -0.45 -8.94 4.65
N LEU A 19 -1.47 -9.51 4.01
CA LEU A 19 -2.84 -8.99 4.08
C LEU A 19 -3.42 -9.14 5.49
N GLY A 20 -3.17 -10.26 6.17
CA GLY A 20 -3.61 -10.47 7.55
C GLY A 20 -2.99 -9.49 8.54
N LEU A 21 -1.73 -9.07 8.34
CA LEU A 21 -1.15 -7.99 9.13
C LEU A 21 -1.78 -6.63 8.79
N ALA A 22 -2.02 -6.37 7.50
CA ALA A 22 -2.65 -5.13 7.06
C ALA A 22 -4.06 -4.97 7.67
N GLU A 23 -4.87 -6.02 7.67
CA GLU A 23 -6.21 -6.02 8.29
C GLU A 23 -6.15 -5.63 9.77
N LYS A 24 -5.20 -6.21 10.52
CA LYS A 24 -4.98 -5.88 11.93
C LYS A 24 -4.59 -4.41 12.10
N LEU A 25 -3.71 -3.87 11.24
CA LEU A 25 -3.31 -2.46 11.30
C LEU A 25 -4.47 -1.52 10.97
N LEU A 26 -5.30 -1.86 9.97
CA LEU A 26 -6.50 -1.10 9.63
C LEU A 26 -7.51 -1.08 10.78
N SER A 27 -7.55 -2.11 11.64
CA SER A 27 -8.40 -2.14 12.83
C SER A 27 -7.98 -1.13 13.92
N VAL A 28 -6.73 -0.65 13.88
CA VAL A 28 -6.21 0.40 14.77
C VAL A 28 -6.60 1.80 14.26
N ALA A 29 -6.83 1.94 12.95
CA ALA A 29 -7.26 3.20 12.34
C ALA A 29 -8.74 3.50 12.59
N SER A 30 -9.09 4.79 12.46
CA SER A 30 -10.46 5.23 12.28
C SER A 30 -10.65 5.85 10.90
N TRP A 31 -11.84 5.72 10.32
CA TRP A 31 -12.10 6.09 8.92
C TRP A 31 -12.90 7.37 8.81
N TYR A 32 -12.53 8.27 7.89
CA TYR A 32 -13.33 9.46 7.60
C TYR A 32 -14.48 9.15 6.63
N ARG A 33 -14.20 8.30 5.63
CA ARG A 33 -15.16 7.72 4.69
C ARG A 33 -14.95 6.22 4.63
N SER A 34 -15.95 5.47 4.21
CA SER A 34 -15.88 4.02 4.13
C SER A 34 -14.68 3.56 3.28
N GLY A 35 -13.67 2.98 3.94
CA GLY A 35 -12.82 1.87 3.47
C GLY A 35 -12.08 1.97 2.13
N GLY A 36 -12.06 3.13 1.48
CA GLY A 36 -11.50 3.29 0.13
C GLY A 36 -10.00 2.99 0.09
N ALA A 37 -9.60 2.17 -0.87
CA ALA A 37 -8.22 1.93 -1.22
C ALA A 37 -8.04 2.03 -2.74
N TYR A 38 -6.82 2.28 -3.17
CA TYR A 38 -6.43 2.12 -4.57
C TYR A 38 -5.42 1.00 -4.68
N LEU A 39 -5.66 0.10 -5.63
CA LEU A 39 -4.65 -0.81 -6.12
C LEU A 39 -4.01 -0.20 -7.37
N ASP A 40 -2.69 -0.26 -7.46
CA ASP A 40 -1.95 0.13 -8.65
C ASP A 40 -0.96 -0.95 -9.05
N ALA A 41 -0.76 -1.09 -10.35
CA ALA A 41 0.23 -1.98 -10.94
C ALA A 41 0.85 -1.37 -12.19
N TRP A 42 2.15 -1.62 -12.37
CA TRP A 42 2.87 -1.19 -13.56
C TRP A 42 2.84 -2.29 -14.63
N ALA A 43 2.15 -2.03 -15.74
CA ALA A 43 2.28 -2.82 -16.95
C ALA A 43 3.49 -2.31 -17.76
N ARG A 44 4.45 -3.19 -18.02
CA ARG A 44 5.68 -2.86 -18.78
C ARG A 44 5.65 -3.35 -20.22
N ASP A 45 4.64 -4.13 -20.56
CA ASP A 45 4.37 -4.66 -21.89
C ASP A 45 2.87 -4.92 -22.06
N GLU A 46 2.49 -5.23 -23.30
CA GLU A 46 1.11 -5.46 -23.71
C GLU A 46 0.50 -6.72 -23.08
N ASP A 47 1.29 -7.77 -22.81
CA ASP A 47 0.76 -8.99 -22.20
C ASP A 47 0.37 -8.75 -20.74
N VAL A 48 1.21 -8.06 -19.97
CA VAL A 48 0.91 -7.67 -18.59
C VAL A 48 -0.33 -6.78 -18.55
N LEU A 49 -0.40 -5.77 -19.43
CA LEU A 49 -1.58 -4.89 -19.51
C LEU A 49 -2.86 -5.68 -19.80
N ARG A 50 -2.82 -6.54 -20.83
CA ARG A 50 -3.96 -7.39 -21.21
C ARG A 50 -4.41 -8.30 -20.07
N ARG A 51 -3.46 -8.88 -19.32
CA ARG A 51 -3.77 -9.75 -18.18
C ARG A 51 -4.39 -8.97 -17.03
N LEU A 52 -3.86 -7.79 -16.69
CA LEU A 52 -4.42 -6.94 -15.64
C LEU A 52 -5.83 -6.44 -16.00
N SER A 53 -6.03 -5.93 -17.22
CA SER A 53 -7.35 -5.47 -17.67
C SER A 53 -8.36 -6.61 -17.81
N GLY A 54 -7.90 -7.84 -18.10
CA GLY A 54 -8.75 -9.03 -18.10
C GLY A 54 -9.14 -9.49 -16.69
N ALA A 55 -8.25 -9.32 -15.71
CA ALA A 55 -8.49 -9.64 -14.31
C ALA A 55 -9.44 -8.63 -13.63
N SER A 56 -9.36 -7.36 -14.03
CA SER A 56 -10.17 -6.27 -13.46
C SER A 56 -10.62 -5.31 -14.58
N PRO A 57 -11.73 -5.62 -15.28
CA PRO A 57 -12.24 -4.81 -16.40
C PRO A 57 -12.58 -3.36 -16.04
N GLU A 58 -12.86 -3.10 -14.77
CA GLU A 58 -13.17 -1.79 -14.19
C GLU A 58 -11.91 -0.96 -13.85
N ALA A 59 -10.71 -1.57 -13.92
CA ALA A 59 -9.46 -0.87 -13.69
C ALA A 59 -9.20 0.18 -14.78
N ARG A 60 -8.73 1.35 -14.36
CA ARG A 60 -8.34 2.45 -15.23
C ARG A 60 -6.92 2.24 -15.71
N VAL A 61 -6.67 2.57 -16.97
CA VAL A 61 -5.32 2.53 -17.54
C VAL A 61 -4.86 3.96 -17.82
N GLU A 62 -3.76 4.35 -17.20
CA GLU A 62 -3.12 5.65 -17.38
C GLU A 62 -1.72 5.46 -17.98
N TRP A 63 -1.46 6.21 -19.05
CA TRP A 63 -0.18 6.16 -19.75
C TRP A 63 0.65 7.39 -19.44
N TYR A 64 1.95 7.18 -19.25
CA TYR A 64 2.93 8.24 -19.07
C TYR A 64 3.59 8.61 -20.41
N GLY A 65 4.23 9.77 -20.45
CA GLY A 65 4.99 10.27 -21.62
C GLY A 65 4.19 11.10 -22.63
N GLU A 66 4.92 11.83 -23.49
CA GLU A 66 4.32 12.60 -24.59
C GLU A 66 3.55 11.67 -25.53
N GLY A 67 2.26 11.93 -25.70
CA GLY A 67 1.37 11.11 -26.53
C GLY A 67 0.57 10.03 -25.78
N ARG A 68 0.82 9.79 -24.48
CA ARG A 68 0.06 8.82 -23.64
C ARG A 68 0.02 7.41 -24.21
N THR A 69 1.15 6.94 -24.75
CA THR A 69 1.30 5.59 -25.31
C THR A 69 2.63 4.94 -24.94
N SER A 70 3.43 5.58 -24.08
CA SER A 70 4.73 5.04 -23.68
C SER A 70 4.64 4.19 -22.43
N TRP A 71 5.38 3.08 -22.42
CA TRP A 71 5.50 2.21 -21.26
C TRP A 71 6.40 2.84 -20.19
N PRO A 72 6.14 2.57 -18.89
CA PRO A 72 5.07 1.72 -18.36
C PRO A 72 3.70 2.40 -18.36
N ALA A 73 2.63 1.61 -18.41
CA ALA A 73 1.26 2.06 -18.12
C ALA A 73 0.93 1.75 -16.66
N ASN A 74 0.31 2.69 -15.96
CA ASN A 74 -0.30 2.42 -14.65
C ASN A 74 -1.70 1.84 -14.86
N VAL A 75 -1.98 0.73 -14.20
CA VAL A 75 -3.31 0.15 -14.10
C VAL A 75 -3.79 0.33 -12.67
N SER A 76 -4.88 1.07 -12.49
CA SER A 76 -5.38 1.50 -11.17
C SER A 76 -6.81 1.04 -10.94
N LEU A 77 -7.07 0.42 -9.79
CA LEU A 77 -8.38 -0.09 -9.40
C LEU A 77 -8.79 0.52 -8.05
N ALA A 78 -9.92 1.21 -8.03
CA ALA A 78 -10.54 1.64 -6.79
C ALA A 78 -11.27 0.45 -6.14
N VAL A 79 -10.99 0.20 -4.86
CA VAL A 79 -11.66 -0.83 -4.08
C VAL A 79 -12.34 -0.24 -2.86
N GLU A 80 -13.51 -0.77 -2.52
CA GLU A 80 -14.39 -0.22 -1.47
C GLU A 80 -14.36 -1.04 -0.18
N SER A 81 -13.72 -2.22 -0.21
CA SER A 81 -13.63 -3.12 0.93
C SER A 81 -12.30 -3.86 0.98
N PHE A 82 -11.95 -4.34 2.17
CA PHE A 82 -10.77 -5.16 2.36
C PHE A 82 -10.84 -6.48 1.58
N GLU A 83 -12.02 -7.09 1.46
CA GLU A 83 -12.20 -8.33 0.70
C GLU A 83 -11.93 -8.12 -0.80
N GLN A 84 -12.48 -7.05 -1.37
CA GLN A 84 -12.21 -6.70 -2.76
C GLN A 84 -10.71 -6.41 -2.99
N ALA A 85 -10.06 -5.73 -2.04
CA ALA A 85 -8.62 -5.50 -2.09
C ALA A 85 -7.83 -6.81 -2.09
N ARG A 86 -8.20 -7.76 -1.22
CA ARG A 86 -7.59 -9.09 -1.11
C ARG A 86 -7.70 -9.86 -2.42
N GLU A 87 -8.91 -10.01 -2.95
CA GLU A 87 -9.16 -10.74 -4.22
C GLU A 87 -8.35 -10.13 -5.39
N ALA A 88 -8.34 -8.79 -5.49
CA ALA A 88 -7.62 -8.11 -6.54
C ALA A 88 -6.09 -8.24 -6.38
N MET A 89 -5.57 -8.15 -5.15
CA MET A 89 -4.14 -8.33 -4.86
C MET A 89 -3.66 -9.74 -5.20
N GLU A 90 -4.42 -10.77 -4.85
CA GLU A 90 -4.10 -12.18 -5.20
C GLU A 90 -4.00 -12.36 -6.72
N SER A 91 -4.97 -11.81 -7.46
CA SER A 91 -4.99 -11.89 -8.92
C SER A 91 -3.84 -11.12 -9.57
N TRP A 92 -3.59 -9.88 -9.12
CA TRP A 92 -2.58 -9.01 -9.72
C TRP A 92 -1.15 -9.41 -9.36
N ALA A 93 -0.92 -9.90 -8.13
CA ALA A 93 0.39 -10.40 -7.71
C ALA A 93 0.85 -11.64 -8.50
N ALA A 94 -0.09 -12.42 -9.07
CA ALA A 94 0.23 -13.52 -9.99
C ALA A 94 0.60 -13.05 -11.41
N ILE A 95 0.39 -11.77 -11.73
CA ILE A 95 0.65 -11.17 -13.04
C ILE A 95 1.93 -10.32 -13.00
N THR A 96 2.04 -9.41 -12.03
CA THR A 96 3.13 -8.44 -11.94
C THR A 96 3.30 -7.98 -10.48
N ARG A 97 4.10 -6.94 -10.28
CA ARG A 97 4.19 -6.20 -9.03
C ARG A 97 3.05 -5.20 -8.96
N CYS A 98 2.44 -5.11 -7.80
CA CYS A 98 1.34 -4.22 -7.53
C CYS A 98 1.41 -3.77 -6.07
N TYR A 99 0.66 -2.74 -5.72
CA TYR A 99 0.41 -2.42 -4.32
C TYR A 99 -1.06 -2.07 -4.13
N VAL A 100 -1.52 -2.19 -2.90
CA VAL A 100 -2.75 -1.55 -2.41
C VAL A 100 -2.37 -0.49 -1.39
N LEU A 101 -2.99 0.68 -1.48
CA LEU A 101 -2.83 1.80 -0.57
C LEU A 101 -4.20 2.17 0.01
N TRP A 102 -4.36 1.98 1.31
CA TRP A 102 -5.49 2.52 2.07
C TRP A 102 -5.17 3.92 2.55
N HIS A 103 -6.12 4.84 2.34
CA HIS A 103 -6.03 6.25 2.69
C HIS A 103 -7.36 6.73 3.28
N ASP A 104 -7.55 8.05 3.47
CA ASP A 104 -8.75 8.66 4.07
C ASP A 104 -9.10 8.11 5.47
N MET A 105 -8.06 7.69 6.19
CA MET A 105 -8.13 7.20 7.55
C MET A 105 -7.32 8.08 8.51
N LYS A 106 -7.40 7.76 9.80
CA LYS A 106 -6.66 8.43 10.85
C LYS A 106 -5.96 7.41 11.73
N TRP A 107 -4.69 7.69 11.99
CA TRP A 107 -3.98 7.06 13.10
C TRP A 107 -4.42 7.71 14.42
N PRO A 108 -4.63 6.90 15.47
CA PRO A 108 -5.11 7.40 16.75
C PRO A 108 -4.13 8.37 17.41
N ALA A 109 -4.60 9.11 18.40
CA ALA A 109 -3.72 9.81 19.32
C ALA A 109 -2.91 8.80 20.14
N VAL A 110 -1.68 9.13 20.46
CA VAL A 110 -0.78 8.37 21.34
C VAL A 110 -0.28 9.31 22.43
N PRO A 111 -1.09 9.56 23.48
CA PRO A 111 -0.77 10.55 24.52
C PRO A 111 0.56 10.29 25.24
N GLU A 112 0.93 9.03 25.44
CA GLU A 112 2.19 8.62 26.06
C GLU A 112 3.43 9.03 25.25
N LEU A 113 3.27 9.30 23.96
CA LEU A 113 4.31 9.83 23.06
C LEU A 113 4.10 11.32 22.75
N GLY A 114 3.07 11.96 23.32
CA GLY A 114 2.71 13.34 23.01
C GLY A 114 2.25 13.54 21.56
N LEU A 115 1.65 12.52 20.95
CA LEU A 115 1.22 12.56 19.55
C LEU A 115 -0.31 12.68 19.45
N ASP A 116 -0.80 13.74 18.82
CA ASP A 116 -2.22 13.87 18.49
C ASP A 116 -2.64 12.94 17.35
N GLU A 117 -3.94 12.79 17.11
CA GLU A 117 -4.46 12.10 15.94
C GLU A 117 -3.79 12.60 14.65
N GLU A 118 -3.48 11.68 13.74
CA GLU A 118 -2.88 12.02 12.45
C GLU A 118 -3.79 11.55 11.33
N TYR A 119 -4.18 12.47 10.46
CA TYR A 119 -5.02 12.21 9.30
C TYR A 119 -4.23 12.36 8.00
N LYS A 120 -3.46 13.44 7.90
CA LYS A 120 -2.88 13.87 6.63
C LYS A 120 -1.83 12.89 6.11
N TYR A 121 -1.15 12.22 7.02
CA TYR A 121 -0.06 11.30 6.71
C TYR A 121 -0.41 9.85 7.09
N ALA A 122 -1.69 9.55 7.26
CA ALA A 122 -2.17 8.23 7.67
C ALA A 122 -2.54 7.39 6.46
N GLU A 123 -1.62 6.54 6.06
CA GLU A 123 -1.80 5.58 4.96
C GLU A 123 -1.22 4.22 5.37
N LEU A 124 -1.76 3.15 4.80
CA LEU A 124 -1.24 1.80 4.95
C LEU A 124 -1.08 1.22 3.56
N GLN A 125 0.07 0.60 3.31
CA GLN A 125 0.37 0.01 2.01
C GLN A 125 0.76 -1.45 2.15
N VAL A 126 0.29 -2.29 1.23
CA VAL A 126 0.89 -3.60 0.96
C VAL A 126 1.45 -3.58 -0.45
N ALA A 127 2.76 -3.74 -0.58
CA ALA A 127 3.44 -3.90 -1.86
C ALA A 127 3.69 -5.39 -2.13
N CYS A 128 3.23 -5.89 -3.27
CA CYS A 128 3.40 -7.28 -3.68
C CYS A 128 4.57 -7.45 -4.63
N ASN A 129 5.33 -8.54 -4.40
CA ASN A 129 6.52 -8.86 -5.16
C ASN A 129 7.54 -7.70 -5.18
N SER A 130 7.59 -6.93 -4.09
CA SER A 130 8.37 -5.69 -3.98
C SER A 130 8.82 -5.45 -2.53
N ARG A 131 10.00 -4.84 -2.41
CA ARG A 131 10.55 -4.33 -1.15
C ARG A 131 10.47 -2.82 -1.00
N ASP A 132 10.12 -2.12 -2.07
CA ASP A 132 9.96 -0.66 -2.11
C ASP A 132 8.50 -0.28 -2.36
N ILE A 133 8.13 0.93 -1.95
CA ILE A 133 6.75 1.41 -2.04
C ILE A 133 6.27 1.69 -3.47
N TYR A 134 7.17 1.77 -4.45
CA TYR A 134 6.87 2.11 -5.83
C TYR A 134 6.82 0.89 -6.76
N CYS A 135 7.14 -0.29 -6.24
CA CYS A 135 7.23 -1.54 -7.00
C CYS A 135 8.23 -1.44 -8.17
N GLU A 136 9.37 -0.76 -7.96
CA GLU A 136 10.38 -0.51 -9.00
C GLU A 136 11.14 -1.78 -9.40
N GLU A 137 11.51 -2.61 -8.41
CA GLU A 137 12.22 -3.87 -8.60
C GLU A 137 11.36 -5.07 -8.19
N TRP A 138 11.65 -6.24 -8.77
CA TRP A 138 10.96 -7.47 -8.40
C TRP A 138 11.66 -8.13 -7.22
N ALA A 139 10.86 -8.53 -6.23
CA ALA A 139 11.26 -9.36 -5.12
C ALA A 139 10.25 -10.52 -4.97
N ALA A 140 10.70 -11.62 -4.37
CA ALA A 140 9.78 -12.71 -3.99
C ALA A 140 8.90 -12.35 -2.78
N GLU A 141 9.23 -11.26 -2.08
CA GLU A 141 8.56 -10.84 -0.86
C GLU A 141 7.46 -9.81 -1.15
N HIS A 142 6.46 -9.82 -0.28
CA HIS A 142 5.47 -8.78 -0.08
C HIS A 142 5.86 -7.97 1.15
N THR A 143 5.67 -6.65 1.09
CA THR A 143 6.06 -5.73 2.15
C THR A 143 4.86 -4.93 2.63
N VAL A 144 4.67 -4.88 3.95
CA VAL A 144 3.64 -4.02 4.57
C VAL A 144 4.31 -2.76 5.08
N PHE A 145 3.79 -1.59 4.70
CA PHE A 145 4.29 -0.29 5.13
C PHE A 145 3.24 0.48 5.91
N VAL A 146 3.65 1.04 7.04
CA VAL A 146 2.87 2.05 7.78
C VAL A 146 3.40 3.42 7.39
N HIS A 147 2.52 4.29 6.90
CA HIS A 147 2.89 5.65 6.53
C HIS A 147 2.61 6.58 7.71
N THR A 148 3.57 7.42 8.07
CA THR A 148 3.44 8.43 9.12
C THR A 148 4.00 9.77 8.68
N ARG A 149 3.76 10.81 9.49
CA ARG A 149 4.36 12.12 9.28
C ARG A 149 5.89 12.02 9.38
N PRO A 150 6.66 12.73 8.54
CA PRO A 150 8.11 12.84 8.73
C PRO A 150 8.49 13.27 10.15
N GLY A 151 9.39 12.53 10.79
CA GLY A 151 9.82 12.74 12.18
C GLY A 151 8.91 12.10 13.25
N GLN A 152 7.90 11.32 12.85
CA GLN A 152 7.06 10.51 13.77
C GLN A 152 7.40 9.02 13.67
N ASP A 153 8.67 8.71 13.81
CA ASP A 153 9.25 7.37 13.80
C ASP A 153 8.63 6.51 14.94
N ASP A 154 8.47 7.12 16.11
CA ASP A 154 7.85 6.48 17.29
C ASP A 154 6.39 6.10 17.04
N ARG A 155 5.65 6.85 16.20
CA ARG A 155 4.27 6.49 15.82
C ARG A 155 4.25 5.19 15.03
N ALA A 156 5.16 5.03 14.07
CA ALA A 156 5.22 3.82 13.24
C ALA A 156 5.57 2.59 14.10
N ALA A 157 6.55 2.75 15.00
CA ALA A 157 6.90 1.71 15.96
C ALA A 157 5.72 1.35 16.88
N TRP A 158 5.00 2.34 17.40
CA TRP A 158 3.83 2.14 18.24
C TRP A 158 2.70 1.41 17.50
N LEU A 159 2.40 1.80 16.26
CA LEU A 159 1.38 1.15 15.42
C LEU A 159 1.72 -0.31 15.14
N ALA A 160 2.97 -0.61 14.79
CA ALA A 160 3.44 -1.98 14.59
C ALA A 160 3.29 -2.81 15.88
N ALA A 161 3.61 -2.21 17.05
CA ALA A 161 3.50 -2.89 18.33
C ALA A 161 2.04 -3.26 18.70
N GLN A 162 1.04 -2.47 18.26
CA GLN A 162 -0.38 -2.79 18.51
C GLN A 162 -0.80 -4.13 17.90
N VAL A 163 -0.10 -4.60 16.88
CA VAL A 163 -0.39 -5.83 16.15
C VAL A 163 0.69 -6.90 16.34
N ASN A 164 1.52 -6.76 17.38
CA ASN A 164 2.67 -7.62 17.70
C ASN A 164 3.73 -7.68 16.58
N ALA A 165 3.85 -6.63 15.78
CA ALA A 165 4.88 -6.44 14.78
C ALA A 165 5.94 -5.43 15.25
N ARG A 166 6.93 -5.16 14.40
CA ARG A 166 7.93 -4.11 14.60
C ARG A 166 8.35 -3.53 13.26
N VAL A 167 8.93 -2.34 13.25
CA VAL A 167 9.61 -1.82 12.06
C VAL A 167 10.81 -2.72 11.75
N VAL A 168 10.93 -3.16 10.48
CA VAL A 168 11.92 -4.16 10.04
C VAL A 168 13.02 -3.58 9.14
N GLY A 169 12.95 -2.30 8.79
CA GLY A 169 13.89 -1.65 7.89
C GLY A 169 13.84 -0.11 7.98
N PRO A 170 14.70 0.57 7.21
CA PRO A 170 14.69 2.03 7.13
C PRO A 170 13.38 2.53 6.49
N SER A 171 13.00 3.79 6.77
CA SER A 171 11.85 4.38 6.07
C SER A 171 12.18 4.86 4.67
N GLU A 172 11.14 4.92 3.84
CA GLU A 172 11.14 5.45 2.48
C GLU A 172 10.34 6.76 2.42
N PHE A 173 10.57 7.58 1.38
CA PHE A 173 9.76 8.76 1.11
C PHE A 173 8.48 8.30 0.43
N GLY A 174 7.32 8.57 1.03
CA GLY A 174 6.03 8.19 0.49
C GLY A 174 5.44 9.18 -0.52
N TRP A 175 4.13 9.10 -0.67
CA TRP A 175 3.31 9.93 -1.56
C TRP A 175 3.11 11.35 -1.04
#